data_AF-A0A1Q3VWF8-F1
#
_entry.id   AF-A0A1Q3VWF8-F1
#
_cell.length_a   1.000
_cell.length_b   1.000
_cell.length_c   1.000
_cell.angle_alpha   90.00
_cell.angle_beta   90.00
_cell.angle_gamma   90.00
#
_symmetry.space_group_name_H-M   'P 1'
#
loop_
_entity.id
_entity.type
_entity.pdbx_description
1 polymer ?
#
loop_
_entity_poly.entity_id
_entity_poly.type
_entity_poly.pdbx_seq_one_letter_code
_entity_poly.pdbx_strand_id
1 'polypeptide(L)'
;MIVNVERSPGYSEAGYAQLWRHKGQVVLIMGNTVQELRDGTRWLWSANWPTGERVNAPVSELDPYEGPKPSMLEVVRQVEKWAHEGNGDAMWWLGDFYEFGSRATGANGGKALAYYLGAIRCEPQCYDQDTVGRVLQDGMELFRAGHPESVEDKTPTDTRAFLAKFREFRAIGTESMIYFPDTKDWCECVMIAEALP
;
A
#
# COMPACT_ATOMS: atom_id res chain seq x y z
N MET A 1 16.48 2.35 16.02
CA MET A 1 16.97 1.02 15.60
C MET A 1 16.15 0.60 14.40
N ILE A 2 16.75 0.47 13.21
CA ILE A 2 16.02 0.15 11.97
C ILE A 2 15.43 -1.25 12.14
N VAL A 3 14.11 -1.33 12.24
CA VAL A 3 13.41 -2.61 12.31
C VAL A 3 13.51 -3.22 10.92
N ASN A 4 14.46 -4.15 10.77
CA ASN A 4 14.46 -5.12 9.69
C ASN A 4 13.04 -5.68 9.52
N VAL A 5 12.61 -5.85 8.27
CA VAL A 5 11.46 -6.70 7.90
C VAL A 5 11.86 -8.17 8.09
N GLU A 6 12.32 -8.51 9.29
CA GLU A 6 12.44 -9.86 9.82
C GLU A 6 11.31 -10.01 10.84
N ARG A 7 10.08 -10.23 10.36
CA ARG A 7 8.98 -10.69 11.20
C ARG A 7 8.23 -11.84 10.55
N SER A 8 8.92 -12.97 10.45
CA SER A 8 8.47 -14.26 10.99
C SER A 8 9.65 -15.24 10.95
N PRO A 9 10.15 -15.72 12.11
CA PRO A 9 11.10 -16.82 12.12
C PRO A 9 10.34 -18.10 11.78
N GLY A 10 10.35 -18.46 10.50
CA GLY A 10 9.79 -19.71 9.99
C GLY A 10 9.11 -19.59 8.62
N TYR A 11 9.90 -19.76 7.56
CA TYR A 11 9.49 -19.99 6.15
C TYR A 11 8.87 -18.76 5.44
N SER A 12 9.37 -18.21 4.34
CA SER A 12 10.30 -18.65 3.27
C SER A 12 11.20 -17.47 2.89
N GLU A 13 12.25 -17.65 2.10
CA GLU A 13 13.17 -16.58 1.66
C GLU A 13 12.48 -15.43 0.89
N ALA A 14 11.19 -15.56 0.57
CA ALA A 14 10.38 -14.57 -0.12
C ALA A 14 10.02 -13.38 0.76
N GLY A 15 10.75 -12.29 0.58
CA GLY A 15 10.54 -11.04 1.29
C GLY A 15 9.63 -10.05 0.55
N TYR A 16 9.01 -9.17 1.32
CA TYR A 16 8.28 -7.99 0.82
C TYR A 16 9.11 -7.20 -0.20
N ALA A 17 8.47 -6.75 -1.27
CA ALA A 17 9.07 -6.00 -2.38
C ALA A 17 10.17 -6.76 -3.15
N GLN A 18 10.20 -8.10 -3.07
CA GLN A 18 11.13 -8.92 -3.85
C GLN A 18 10.44 -9.58 -5.05
N LEU A 19 11.22 -9.84 -6.10
CA LEU A 19 10.77 -10.62 -7.24
C LEU A 19 10.97 -12.12 -7.00
N TRP A 20 9.98 -12.90 -7.41
CA TRP A 20 9.94 -14.36 -7.33
C TRP A 20 9.37 -14.94 -8.62
N ARG A 21 9.45 -16.26 -8.77
CA ARG A 21 8.81 -17.00 -9.86
C ARG A 21 7.63 -17.80 -9.35
N HIS A 22 6.55 -17.78 -10.12
CA HIS A 22 5.36 -18.60 -9.88
C HIS A 22 4.82 -19.06 -11.23
N LYS A 23 4.72 -20.38 -11.45
CA LYS A 23 4.15 -20.98 -12.68
C LYS A 23 4.69 -20.38 -13.98
N GLY A 24 6.00 -20.10 -14.02
CA GLY A 24 6.70 -19.54 -15.18
C GLY A 24 6.59 -18.01 -15.34
N GLN A 25 5.85 -17.33 -14.48
CA GLN A 25 5.74 -15.86 -14.44
C GLN A 25 6.68 -15.27 -13.40
N VAL A 26 7.11 -14.02 -13.61
CA VAL A 26 7.79 -13.23 -12.58
C VAL A 26 6.73 -12.47 -11.79
N VAL A 27 6.78 -12.60 -10.46
CA VAL A 27 5.83 -11.96 -9.54
C VAL A 27 6.57 -11.09 -8.54
N LEU A 28 5.97 -9.97 -8.17
CA LEU A 28 6.37 -9.16 -7.03
C LEU A 28 5.63 -9.66 -5.79
N ILE A 29 6.36 -9.89 -4.70
CA ILE A 29 5.77 -10.17 -3.39
C ILE A 29 5.35 -8.83 -2.79
N MET A 30 4.03 -8.62 -2.72
CA MET A 30 3.41 -7.40 -2.23
C MET A 30 3.11 -7.48 -0.74
N GLY A 31 2.76 -8.67 -0.24
CA GLY A 31 2.46 -8.89 1.18
C GLY A 31 3.70 -9.04 2.05
N ASN A 32 3.61 -8.52 3.28
CA ASN A 32 4.58 -8.75 4.35
C ASN A 32 4.16 -9.88 5.31
N THR A 33 2.98 -10.46 5.10
CA THR A 33 2.39 -11.51 5.96
C THR A 33 1.88 -12.66 5.10
N VAL A 34 2.22 -13.89 5.51
CA VAL A 34 1.66 -15.11 4.92
C VAL A 34 0.25 -15.30 5.45
N GLN A 35 -0.72 -15.40 4.55
CA GLN A 35 -2.09 -15.73 4.89
C GLN A 35 -2.28 -17.25 4.83
N GLU A 36 -3.17 -17.79 5.67
CA GLU A 36 -3.54 -19.20 5.66
C GLU A 36 -5.03 -19.34 5.35
N LEU A 37 -5.35 -20.09 4.29
CA LEU A 37 -6.71 -20.40 3.90
C LEU A 37 -7.27 -21.54 4.76
N ARG A 38 -8.60 -21.69 4.74
CA ARG A 38 -9.30 -22.72 5.55
C ARG A 38 -8.89 -24.16 5.22
N ASP A 39 -8.36 -24.39 4.02
CA ASP A 39 -7.84 -25.68 3.59
C ASP A 39 -6.36 -25.92 3.98
N GLY A 40 -5.76 -24.98 4.73
CA GLY A 40 -4.36 -25.01 5.15
C GLY A 40 -3.39 -24.44 4.11
N THR A 41 -3.87 -23.99 2.95
CA THR A 41 -3.01 -23.38 1.93
C THR A 41 -2.45 -22.08 2.45
N ARG A 42 -1.11 -21.97 2.45
CA ARG A 42 -0.40 -20.75 2.81
C ARG A 42 -0.02 -19.99 1.57
N TRP A 43 -0.43 -18.73 1.47
CA TRP A 43 -0.22 -17.89 0.29
C TRP A 43 0.28 -16.50 0.66
N LEU A 44 1.02 -15.89 -0.25
CA LEU A 44 1.51 -14.52 -0.15
C LEU A 44 0.77 -13.66 -1.16
N TRP A 45 0.40 -12.45 -0.74
CA TRP A 45 -0.09 -11.44 -1.68
C TRP A 45 1.00 -11.11 -2.68
N SER A 46 0.71 -11.33 -3.96
CA SER A 46 1.67 -11.12 -5.04
C SER A 46 0.97 -10.67 -6.32
N ALA A 47 1.72 -9.94 -7.15
CA ALA A 47 1.26 -9.46 -8.45
C ALA A 47 2.24 -9.83 -9.56
N ASN A 48 1.72 -10.03 -10.76
CA ASN A 48 2.52 -10.25 -11.96
C ASN A 48 3.39 -9.02 -12.26
N TRP A 49 4.72 -9.18 -12.27
CA TRP A 49 5.66 -8.05 -12.35
C TRP A 49 5.55 -7.20 -13.64
N PRO A 50 5.22 -7.75 -14.81
CA PRO A 50 4.96 -6.91 -15.98
C PRO A 50 3.66 -6.11 -15.93
N THR A 51 2.60 -6.64 -15.31
CA THR A 51 1.22 -6.14 -15.51
C THR A 51 0.52 -5.62 -14.25
N GLY A 52 1.02 -5.96 -13.06
CA GLY A 52 0.37 -5.68 -11.78
C GLY A 52 -0.85 -6.56 -11.49
N GLU A 53 -1.21 -7.50 -12.37
CA GLU A 53 -2.35 -8.41 -12.15
C GLU A 53 -2.15 -9.23 -10.87
N ARG A 54 -3.17 -9.28 -10.02
CA ARG A 54 -3.17 -10.07 -8.77
C ARG A 54 -2.97 -11.55 -9.10
N VAL A 55 -1.90 -12.13 -8.57
CA VAL A 55 -1.59 -13.57 -8.74
C VAL A 55 -1.86 -14.33 -7.46
N ASN A 56 -1.37 -13.80 -6.34
CA ASN A 56 -1.58 -14.39 -5.02
C ASN A 56 -1.06 -15.84 -4.92
N ALA A 57 0.26 -15.98 -4.82
CA ALA A 57 0.93 -17.26 -4.99
C ALA A 57 0.98 -18.09 -3.68
N PRO A 58 0.66 -19.40 -3.72
CA PRO A 58 0.98 -20.32 -2.64
C PRO A 58 2.48 -20.32 -2.37
N VAL A 59 2.87 -20.26 -1.09
CA VAL A 59 4.28 -20.19 -0.69
C VAL A 59 5.08 -21.40 -1.20
N SER A 60 4.46 -22.57 -1.25
CA SER A 60 5.07 -23.81 -1.76
C SER A 60 5.30 -23.83 -3.28
N GLU A 61 4.73 -22.88 -4.02
CA GLU A 61 4.86 -22.77 -5.48
C GLU A 61 5.79 -21.61 -5.90
N LEU A 62 6.42 -20.95 -4.93
CA LEU A 62 7.34 -19.83 -5.17
C LEU A 62 8.77 -20.34 -5.35
N ASP A 63 9.36 -20.03 -6.51
CA ASP A 63 10.76 -20.31 -6.81
C ASP A 63 11.59 -19.01 -6.79
N PRO A 64 12.85 -19.04 -6.32
CA PRO A 64 13.72 -17.87 -6.35
C PRO A 64 13.87 -17.29 -7.75
N TYR A 65 13.81 -15.95 -7.84
CA TYR A 65 14.12 -15.25 -9.08
C TYR A 65 15.63 -14.99 -9.20
N GLU A 66 16.26 -15.56 -10.23
CA GLU A 66 17.70 -15.45 -10.48
C GLU A 66 18.09 -14.25 -11.37
N GLY A 67 17.12 -13.46 -11.82
CA GLY A 67 17.38 -12.30 -12.68
C GLY A 67 17.77 -11.03 -11.91
N PRO A 68 17.86 -9.87 -12.60
CA PRO A 68 18.20 -8.60 -11.98
C PRO A 68 17.23 -8.22 -10.87
N LYS A 69 17.76 -7.99 -9.66
CA LYS A 69 16.96 -7.60 -8.50
C LYS A 69 16.72 -6.08 -8.54
N PRO A 70 15.48 -5.61 -8.68
CA PRO A 70 15.21 -4.17 -8.68
C PRO A 70 15.53 -3.58 -7.32
N SER A 71 15.99 -2.33 -7.32
CA SER A 71 16.04 -1.51 -6.11
C SER A 71 14.62 -1.19 -5.63
N MET A 72 14.50 -0.78 -4.36
CA MET A 72 13.20 -0.37 -3.82
C MET A 72 12.57 0.77 -4.62
N LEU A 73 13.36 1.73 -5.12
CA LEU A 73 12.85 2.83 -5.95
C LEU A 73 12.31 2.35 -7.30
N GLU A 74 12.91 1.32 -7.89
CA GLU A 74 12.40 0.72 -9.12
C GLU A 74 11.11 -0.06 -8.88
N VAL A 75 10.99 -0.75 -7.73
CA VAL A 75 9.73 -1.38 -7.31
C VAL A 75 8.64 -0.33 -7.15
N VAL A 76 8.88 0.72 -6.38
CA VAL A 76 7.90 1.80 -6.15
C VAL A 76 7.44 2.40 -7.48
N ARG A 77 8.36 2.77 -8.39
CA ARG A 77 8.00 3.31 -9.71
C ARG A 77 7.14 2.36 -10.54
N GLN A 78 7.42 1.07 -10.48
CA GLN A 78 6.64 0.07 -11.20
C GLN A 78 5.23 -0.07 -10.61
N VAL A 79 5.09 -0.03 -9.29
CA VAL A 79 3.79 -0.08 -8.61
C VAL A 79 3.00 1.23 -8.80
N GLU A 80 3.66 2.39 -8.77
CA GLU A 80 3.06 3.69 -9.12
C GLU A 80 2.47 3.66 -10.53
N LYS A 81 3.20 3.10 -11.51
CA LYS A 81 2.67 2.89 -12.86
C LYS A 81 1.37 2.07 -12.86
N TRP A 82 1.33 0.96 -12.13
CA TRP A 82 0.10 0.14 -12.05
C TRP A 82 -1.05 0.91 -11.38
N ALA A 83 -0.76 1.66 -10.32
CA ALA A 83 -1.76 2.50 -9.67
C ALA A 83 -2.32 3.56 -10.62
N HIS A 84 -1.47 4.20 -11.42
CA HIS A 84 -1.87 5.15 -12.47
C HIS A 84 -2.75 4.50 -13.56
N GLU A 85 -2.56 3.21 -13.81
CA GLU A 85 -3.35 2.39 -14.73
C GLU A 85 -4.66 1.84 -14.09
N GLY A 86 -4.97 2.22 -12.84
CA GLY A 86 -6.21 1.85 -12.15
C GLY A 86 -6.15 0.55 -11.37
N ASN A 87 -4.96 0.12 -10.95
CA ASN A 87 -4.78 -1.09 -10.16
C ASN A 87 -4.99 -0.81 -8.65
N GLY A 88 -6.10 -1.30 -8.09
CA GLY A 88 -6.44 -1.12 -6.67
C GLY A 88 -5.45 -1.77 -5.70
N ASP A 89 -4.87 -2.92 -6.05
CA ASP A 89 -3.82 -3.58 -5.25
C ASP A 89 -2.56 -2.73 -5.16
N ALA A 90 -2.15 -2.15 -6.29
CA ALA A 90 -1.00 -1.26 -6.35
C ALA A 90 -1.22 -0.03 -5.47
N MET A 91 -2.42 0.57 -5.52
CA MET A 91 -2.79 1.67 -4.64
C MET A 91 -2.76 1.24 -3.17
N TRP A 92 -3.33 0.09 -2.82
CA TRP A 92 -3.28 -0.39 -1.43
C TRP A 92 -1.84 -0.59 -0.94
N TRP A 93 -1.00 -1.17 -1.79
CA TRP A 93 0.41 -1.41 -1.48
C TRP A 93 1.18 -0.12 -1.29
N LEU A 94 0.94 0.90 -2.13
CA LEU A 94 1.56 2.22 -1.98
C LEU A 94 1.06 2.93 -0.73
N GLY A 95 -0.20 2.72 -0.34
CA GLY A 95 -0.76 3.16 0.94
C GLY A 95 0.08 2.66 2.11
N ASP A 96 0.24 1.33 2.20
CA ASP A 96 1.04 0.66 3.24
C ASP A 96 2.52 1.05 3.17
N PHE A 97 3.09 1.10 1.96
CA PHE A 97 4.48 1.48 1.76
C PHE A 97 4.77 2.90 2.25
N TYR A 98 3.93 3.89 1.93
CA TYR A 98 4.15 5.28 2.35
C TYR A 98 3.72 5.55 3.80
N GLU A 99 2.86 4.72 4.39
CA GLU A 99 2.55 4.77 5.81
C GLU A 99 3.81 4.55 6.65
N PHE A 100 4.66 3.58 6.29
CA PHE A 100 5.90 3.32 7.03
C PHE A 100 7.15 3.95 6.39
N GLY A 101 7.11 4.13 5.07
CA GLY A 101 8.23 4.61 4.28
C GLY A 101 9.44 3.68 4.29
N SER A 102 10.50 4.14 3.64
CA SER A 102 11.83 3.54 3.71
C SER A 102 12.90 4.62 3.75
N ARG A 103 14.14 4.26 4.09
CA ARG A 103 15.25 5.23 4.06
C ARG A 103 15.44 5.93 2.72
N ALA A 104 15.03 5.29 1.62
CA ALA A 104 15.15 5.84 0.27
C ALA A 104 14.03 6.84 -0.08
N THR A 105 12.87 6.73 0.57
CA THR A 105 11.64 7.44 0.16
C THR A 105 11.09 8.38 1.23
N GLY A 106 11.36 8.10 2.51
CA GLY A 106 10.66 8.73 3.63
C GLY A 106 9.28 8.10 3.86
N ALA A 107 8.73 8.27 5.06
CA ALA A 107 7.32 8.04 5.34
C ALA A 107 6.54 9.27 4.86
N ASN A 108 5.35 9.08 4.33
CA ASN A 108 4.50 10.16 3.85
C ASN A 108 3.04 9.79 4.03
N GLY A 109 2.49 10.13 5.20
CA GLY A 109 1.09 9.87 5.53
C GLY A 109 0.08 10.52 4.59
N GLY A 110 0.47 11.61 3.92
CA GLY A 110 -0.34 12.23 2.87
C GLY A 110 -0.48 11.34 1.64
N LYS A 111 0.65 10.76 1.18
CA LYS A 111 0.64 9.75 0.10
C LYS A 111 -0.10 8.49 0.54
N ALA A 112 0.14 8.03 1.77
CA ALA A 112 -0.53 6.86 2.32
C ALA A 112 -2.05 6.99 2.26
N LEU A 113 -2.59 8.09 2.83
CA LEU A 113 -4.02 8.37 2.82
C LEU A 113 -4.59 8.43 1.40
N ALA A 114 -3.91 9.17 0.52
CA ALA A 114 -4.34 9.33 -0.85
C ALA A 114 -4.42 7.97 -1.56
N TYR A 115 -3.39 7.15 -1.49
CA TYR A 115 -3.38 5.84 -2.12
C TYR A 115 -4.40 4.86 -1.51
N TYR A 116 -4.55 4.81 -0.18
CA TYR A 116 -5.59 3.97 0.42
C TYR A 116 -7.00 4.36 0.00
N LEU A 117 -7.32 5.66 -0.03
CA LEU A 117 -8.63 6.13 -0.53
C LEU A 117 -8.78 5.84 -2.02
N GLY A 118 -7.72 5.97 -2.81
CA GLY A 118 -7.71 5.56 -4.22
C GLY A 118 -8.10 4.08 -4.37
N ALA A 119 -7.47 3.19 -3.60
CA ALA A 119 -7.76 1.77 -3.61
C ALA A 119 -9.23 1.48 -3.24
N ILE A 120 -9.73 2.08 -2.15
CA ILE A 120 -11.11 1.93 -1.68
C ILE A 120 -12.11 2.45 -2.72
N ARG A 121 -11.85 3.59 -3.35
CA ARG A 121 -12.72 4.15 -4.40
C ARG A 121 -12.67 3.33 -5.70
N CYS A 122 -11.54 2.70 -5.99
CA CYS A 122 -11.37 1.85 -7.17
C CYS A 122 -12.18 0.55 -7.05
N GLU A 123 -12.09 -0.11 -5.90
CA GLU A 123 -12.72 -1.41 -5.64
C GLU A 123 -13.44 -1.46 -4.28
N PRO A 124 -14.50 -0.66 -4.06
CA PRO A 124 -15.14 -0.53 -2.74
C PRO A 124 -15.67 -1.86 -2.19
N GLN A 125 -16.04 -2.79 -3.07
CA GLN A 125 -16.51 -4.13 -2.69
C GLN A 125 -15.42 -5.02 -2.07
N CYS A 126 -14.14 -4.67 -2.24
CA CYS A 126 -13.01 -5.44 -1.71
C CYS A 126 -12.68 -5.09 -0.25
N TYR A 127 -13.32 -4.06 0.32
CA TYR A 127 -13.01 -3.55 1.65
C TYR A 127 -14.24 -3.60 2.56
N ASP A 128 -14.07 -4.15 3.76
CA ASP A 128 -15.09 -4.12 4.80
C ASP A 128 -15.10 -2.77 5.54
N GLN A 129 -16.14 -2.56 6.36
CA GLN A 129 -16.32 -1.31 7.09
C GLN A 129 -15.20 -1.04 8.10
N ASP A 130 -14.62 -2.08 8.69
CA ASP A 130 -13.55 -1.96 9.67
C ASP A 130 -12.26 -1.49 8.99
N THR A 131 -11.94 -2.03 7.82
CA THR A 131 -10.78 -1.66 7.01
C THR A 131 -10.89 -0.21 6.54
N VAL A 132 -12.05 0.19 6.03
CA VAL A 132 -12.30 1.59 5.63
C VAL A 132 -12.27 2.51 6.85
N GLY A 133 -12.87 2.09 7.97
CA GLY A 133 -12.87 2.82 9.23
C GLY A 133 -11.46 3.10 9.75
N ARG A 134 -10.56 2.11 9.70
CA ARG A 134 -9.14 2.28 10.04
C ARG A 134 -8.48 3.36 9.20
N VAL A 135 -8.58 3.26 7.87
CA VAL A 135 -7.97 4.23 6.95
C VAL A 135 -8.45 5.65 7.23
N LEU A 136 -9.74 5.82 7.50
CA LEU A 136 -10.33 7.11 7.82
C LEU A 136 -9.88 7.66 9.18
N GLN A 137 -9.84 6.81 10.21
CA GLN A 137 -9.44 7.19 11.57
C GLN A 137 -7.94 7.51 11.65
N ASP A 138 -7.08 6.63 11.18
CA ASP A 138 -5.63 6.84 11.18
C ASP A 138 -5.24 7.98 10.22
N GLY A 139 -5.98 8.11 9.13
CA GLY A 139 -5.84 9.18 8.15
C GLY A 139 -6.02 10.59 8.73
N MET A 140 -6.79 10.75 9.81
CA MET A 140 -6.95 12.04 10.51
C MET A 140 -5.64 12.65 10.96
N GLU A 141 -4.71 11.80 11.40
CA GLU A 141 -3.38 12.19 11.84
C GLU A 141 -2.32 11.95 10.76
N LEU A 142 -2.76 11.63 9.54
CA LEU A 142 -1.92 11.22 8.41
C LEU A 142 -0.94 10.13 8.85
N PHE A 143 -1.45 9.10 9.55
CA PHE A 143 -0.69 7.90 9.91
C PHE A 143 0.63 8.13 10.69
N ARG A 144 0.88 9.33 11.23
CA ARG A 144 2.17 9.69 11.86
C ARG A 144 2.57 8.77 13.01
N ALA A 145 1.60 8.18 13.71
CA ALA A 145 1.86 7.22 14.78
C ALA A 145 2.59 5.96 14.30
N GLY A 146 2.45 5.60 13.01
CA GLY A 146 3.11 4.45 12.39
C GLY A 146 4.53 4.72 11.90
N HIS A 147 4.97 5.98 11.82
CA HIS A 147 6.25 6.33 11.21
C HIS A 147 7.45 5.78 12.01
N PRO A 148 8.38 5.03 11.40
CA PRO A 148 9.60 4.61 12.06
C PRO A 148 10.51 5.80 12.35
N GLU A 149 11.04 5.92 13.58
CA GLU A 149 11.95 7.00 13.99
C GLU A 149 13.20 7.16 13.09
N SER A 150 13.62 6.09 12.41
CA SER A 150 14.80 6.09 11.54
C SER A 150 14.54 6.50 10.09
N VAL A 151 13.31 6.88 9.76
CA VAL A 151 12.87 7.27 8.42
C VAL A 151 12.45 8.74 8.46
N GLU A 152 12.82 9.49 7.42
CA GLU A 152 12.40 10.89 7.27
C GLU A 152 10.87 10.98 7.15
N ASP A 153 10.23 11.83 7.94
CA ASP A 153 8.80 12.14 7.81
C ASP A 153 8.60 13.27 6.79
N LYS A 154 7.99 12.93 5.66
CA LYS A 154 7.65 13.86 4.56
C LYS A 154 6.17 14.21 4.52
N THR A 155 5.45 13.91 5.57
CA THR A 155 4.01 14.15 5.67
C THR A 155 3.72 15.65 5.63
N PRO A 156 2.65 16.08 4.91
CA PRO A 156 2.22 17.47 4.92
C PRO A 156 2.09 18.03 6.34
N THR A 157 2.62 19.23 6.59
CA THR A 157 2.58 19.87 7.91
C THR A 157 1.21 20.47 8.20
N ASP A 158 0.54 21.04 7.20
CA ASP A 158 -0.85 21.52 7.31
C ASP A 158 -1.83 20.36 7.07
N THR A 159 -2.01 19.53 8.10
CA THR A 159 -2.92 18.38 8.08
C THR A 159 -4.33 18.78 7.64
N ARG A 160 -4.86 19.89 8.17
CA ARG A 160 -6.23 20.31 7.89
C ARG A 160 -6.42 20.72 6.43
N ALA A 161 -5.52 21.54 5.90
CA ALA A 161 -5.58 21.94 4.49
C ALA A 161 -5.41 20.74 3.56
N PHE A 162 -4.59 19.77 3.95
CA PHE A 162 -4.43 18.54 3.18
C PHE A 162 -5.69 17.67 3.17
N LEU A 163 -6.28 17.40 4.34
CA LEU A 163 -7.49 16.60 4.47
C LEU A 163 -8.68 17.19 3.71
N ALA A 164 -8.79 18.53 3.64
CA ALA A 164 -9.86 19.21 2.92
C ALA A 164 -9.93 18.88 1.41
N LYS A 165 -8.87 18.30 0.83
CA LYS A 165 -8.87 17.80 -0.56
C LYS A 165 -9.84 16.63 -0.74
N PHE A 166 -10.00 15.79 0.29
CA PHE A 166 -10.80 14.56 0.24
C PHE A 166 -12.23 14.81 0.72
N ARG A 167 -13.22 14.29 -0.02
CA ARG A 167 -14.65 14.47 0.28
C ARG A 167 -15.03 13.95 1.66
N GLU A 168 -14.42 12.84 2.05
CA GLU A 168 -14.60 12.10 3.31
C GLU A 168 -14.32 12.99 4.53
N PHE A 169 -13.46 14.01 4.38
CA PHE A 169 -12.96 14.86 5.45
C PHE A 169 -13.48 16.31 5.39
N ARG A 170 -14.23 16.69 4.34
CA ARG A 170 -14.65 18.10 4.12
C ARG A 170 -15.53 18.65 5.24
N ALA A 171 -16.36 17.82 5.86
CA ALA A 171 -17.29 18.23 6.90
C ALA A 171 -16.70 18.19 8.32
N ILE A 172 -15.45 17.78 8.51
CA ILE A 172 -14.86 17.68 9.87
C ILE A 172 -14.83 19.04 10.55
N GLY A 173 -14.53 20.10 9.81
CA GLY A 173 -14.44 21.45 10.38
C GLY A 173 -15.79 22.09 10.72
N THR A 174 -16.91 21.53 10.22
CA THR A 174 -18.26 22.11 10.37
C THR A 174 -19.21 21.21 11.14
N GLU A 175 -19.09 19.90 10.97
CA GLU A 175 -20.00 18.88 11.52
C GLU A 175 -19.29 17.89 12.43
N SER A 176 -17.96 17.92 12.52
CA SER A 176 -17.16 16.91 13.24
C SER A 176 -17.43 15.48 12.77
N MET A 177 -17.81 15.32 11.50
CA MET A 177 -18.18 14.04 10.88
C MET A 177 -17.15 13.66 9.80
N ILE A 178 -16.87 12.35 9.73
CA ILE A 178 -16.14 11.71 8.63
C ILE A 178 -17.14 10.87 7.84
N TYR A 179 -17.13 10.98 6.51
CA TYR A 179 -17.99 10.16 5.66
C TYR A 179 -17.22 9.00 5.06
N PHE A 180 -17.91 7.88 4.89
CA PHE A 180 -17.39 6.78 4.07
C PHE A 180 -17.30 7.21 2.60
N PRO A 181 -16.31 6.73 1.84
CA PRO A 181 -16.18 7.01 0.42
C PRO A 181 -17.47 6.68 -0.34
N ASP A 182 -18.02 7.66 -1.05
CA ASP A 182 -19.26 7.58 -1.83
C ASP A 182 -19.03 7.73 -3.34
N THR A 183 -17.78 7.84 -3.77
CA THR A 183 -17.34 8.09 -5.15
C THR A 183 -16.41 7.00 -5.63
N LYS A 184 -16.34 6.82 -6.97
CA LYS A 184 -15.36 5.94 -7.63
C LYS A 184 -14.20 6.69 -8.26
N ASP A 185 -14.05 7.98 -7.95
CA ASP A 185 -12.96 8.81 -8.49
C ASP A 185 -11.65 8.54 -7.74
N TRP A 186 -11.02 7.40 -8.09
CA TRP A 186 -9.71 7.02 -7.60
C TRP A 186 -8.58 7.79 -8.28
N CYS A 187 -8.80 8.29 -9.52
CA CYS A 187 -7.81 9.07 -10.25
C CYS A 187 -7.44 10.36 -9.50
N GLU A 188 -8.43 11.05 -8.92
CA GLU A 188 -8.22 12.21 -8.04
C GLU A 188 -7.23 11.90 -6.91
N CYS A 189 -7.39 10.73 -6.27
CA CYS A 189 -6.54 10.29 -5.17
C CYS A 189 -5.10 10.05 -5.63
N VAL A 190 -4.90 9.37 -6.77
CA VAL A 190 -3.55 9.13 -7.34
C VAL A 190 -2.87 10.47 -7.66
N MET A 191 -3.58 11.42 -8.29
CA MET A 191 -3.04 12.75 -8.58
C MET A 191 -2.64 13.52 -7.31
N ILE A 192 -3.43 13.42 -6.23
CA ILE A 192 -3.09 14.03 -4.94
C ILE A 192 -1.81 13.41 -4.36
N ALA A 193 -1.66 12.09 -4.45
CA ALA A 193 -0.48 11.38 -3.96
C ALA A 193 0.78 11.77 -4.74
N GLU A 194 0.72 11.76 -6.07
CA GLU A 194 1.86 12.06 -6.96
C GLU A 194 2.30 13.53 -6.92
N ALA A 195 1.44 14.44 -6.46
CA ALA A 195 1.78 15.84 -6.24
C ALA A 195 2.63 16.08 -4.97
N LEU A 196 2.79 15.07 -4.11
CA LEU A 196 3.58 15.13 -2.88
C LEU A 196 5.03 14.65 -3.11
N PRO A 197 5.99 15.15 -2.31
CA PRO A 197 7.40 14.78 -2.42
C PRO A 197 7.71 13.32 -2.07
#